data_AF-A0A4R0QIL2-F1
#
_entry.id   AF-A0A4R0QIL2-F1
#
_cell.length_a   1.000
_cell.length_b   1.000
_cell.length_c   1.000
_cell.angle_alpha   90.00
_cell.angle_beta   90.00
_cell.angle_gamma   90.00
#
_symmetry.space_group_name_H-M   'P 1'
#
loop_
_entity.id
_entity.type
_entity.pdbx_description
1 polymer ?
#
loop_
_entity_poly.entity_id
_entity_poly.type
_entity_poly.pdbx_seq_one_letter_code
_entity_poly.pdbx_strand_id
1 'polypeptide(L)'
;MLYINVIDKEILEVTDQKVDDFEVIDVSTIDGFSRLEYVVSEAIEAKLEGIFSEKEEVINSFDIKVSTENRSFNELADMFQERDIDIPDVQRKFVWDTQKCSKLIESILMGLPIPPLFFMEKGQNKYEVIDGLQRLTAISNFILGNNWGSITNSVQRNVPAKLSSNVDSSIANKRFDELSPEDQKNKESYCYSY
;
A
#
# COMPACT_ATOMS: atom_id res chain seq x y z
N MET A 1 -11.34 -23.59 19.90
CA MET A 1 -12.00 -24.60 20.76
C MET A 1 -10.97 -25.56 21.36
N LEU A 2 -10.93 -25.60 22.68
CA LEU A 2 -10.24 -26.59 23.52
C LEU A 2 -11.28 -27.40 24.27
N TYR A 3 -10.94 -28.63 24.61
CA TYR A 3 -11.72 -29.52 25.43
C TYR A 3 -10.94 -29.73 26.73
N ILE A 4 -11.57 -29.44 27.87
CA ILE A 4 -10.94 -29.55 29.18
C ILE A 4 -11.75 -30.43 30.13
N ASN A 5 -11.03 -31.15 30.98
CA ASN A 5 -11.60 -31.88 32.11
C ASN A 5 -11.29 -31.10 33.39
N VAL A 6 -12.34 -30.67 34.09
CA VAL A 6 -12.23 -29.80 35.27
C VAL A 6 -12.95 -30.40 36.46
N ILE A 7 -12.31 -30.34 37.62
CA ILE A 7 -12.95 -30.61 38.92
C ILE A 7 -12.57 -29.47 39.86
N ASP A 8 -13.56 -28.83 40.50
CA ASP A 8 -13.36 -27.76 41.49
C ASP A 8 -12.43 -26.61 41.01
N LYS A 9 -12.57 -26.21 39.74
CA LYS A 9 -11.73 -25.22 39.03
C LYS A 9 -10.27 -25.64 38.77
N GLU A 10 -9.89 -26.87 39.06
CA GLU A 10 -8.59 -27.43 38.69
C GLU A 10 -8.72 -28.20 37.37
N ILE A 11 -7.84 -27.90 36.41
CA ILE A 11 -7.80 -28.58 35.12
C ILE A 11 -6.93 -29.82 35.25
N LEU A 12 -7.55 -30.97 35.04
CA LEU A 12 -6.90 -32.27 35.09
C LEU A 12 -6.38 -32.70 33.72
N GLU A 13 -7.07 -32.28 32.66
CA GLU A 13 -6.69 -32.61 31.29
C GLU A 13 -7.14 -31.53 30.30
N VAL A 14 -6.31 -31.29 29.29
CA VAL A 14 -6.61 -30.41 28.15
C VAL A 14 -6.22 -31.08 26.85
N THR A 15 -7.06 -30.92 25.84
CA THR A 15 -6.83 -31.40 24.48
C THR A 15 -7.51 -30.48 23.46
N ASP A 16 -7.00 -30.46 22.24
CA ASP A 16 -7.64 -29.82 21.09
C ASP A 16 -8.51 -30.79 20.27
N GLN A 17 -8.48 -32.07 20.61
CA GLN A 17 -9.33 -33.10 20.02
C GLN A 17 -10.68 -33.19 20.73
N LYS A 18 -11.74 -33.45 19.96
CA LYS A 18 -13.09 -33.56 20.51
C LYS A 18 -13.20 -34.78 21.44
N VAL A 19 -13.60 -34.52 22.67
CA VAL A 19 -13.94 -35.54 23.68
C VAL A 19 -15.34 -35.22 24.23
N ASP A 20 -16.24 -36.20 24.18
CA ASP A 20 -17.66 -35.96 24.48
C ASP A 20 -17.94 -35.65 25.97
N ASP A 21 -17.09 -36.12 26.88
CA ASP A 21 -17.24 -35.93 28.34
C ASP A 21 -16.49 -34.69 28.88
N PHE A 22 -15.91 -33.85 28.01
CA PHE A 22 -15.10 -32.69 28.41
C PHE A 22 -15.86 -31.38 28.18
N GLU A 23 -15.58 -30.37 29.01
CA GLU A 23 -16.10 -29.02 28.82
C GLU A 23 -15.41 -28.35 27.63
N VAL A 24 -16.17 -27.64 26.80
CA VAL A 24 -15.66 -26.96 25.60
C VAL A 24 -15.43 -25.48 25.92
N ILE A 25 -14.21 -25.01 25.67
CA ILE A 25 -13.84 -23.60 25.82
C ILE A 25 -13.40 -23.04 24.47
N ASP A 26 -13.94 -21.88 24.12
CA ASP A 26 -13.49 -21.18 22.92
C ASP A 26 -12.41 -20.14 23.24
N VAL A 27 -11.17 -20.61 23.19
CA VAL A 27 -9.97 -19.79 23.36
C VAL A 27 -8.97 -20.13 22.26
N SER A 28 -8.30 -19.09 21.78
CA SER A 28 -7.36 -19.14 20.66
C SER A 28 -5.93 -18.76 21.05
N THR A 29 -5.70 -18.29 22.29
CA THR A 29 -4.38 -17.89 22.81
C THR A 29 -4.21 -18.30 24.27
N ILE A 30 -2.96 -18.47 24.69
CA ILE A 30 -2.59 -18.72 26.09
C ILE A 30 -3.11 -17.59 27.00
N ASP A 31 -2.92 -16.33 26.60
CA ASP A 31 -3.39 -15.17 27.38
C ASP A 31 -4.92 -15.15 27.55
N GLY A 32 -5.67 -15.59 26.52
CA GLY A 32 -7.12 -15.76 26.62
C GLY A 32 -7.52 -16.85 27.62
N PHE A 33 -6.75 -17.92 27.69
CA PHE A 33 -6.97 -19.03 28.63
C PHE A 33 -6.69 -18.60 30.08
N SER A 34 -5.59 -17.89 30.33
CA SER A 34 -5.19 -17.45 31.68
C SER A 34 -6.20 -16.53 32.37
N ARG A 35 -7.08 -15.88 31.60
CA ARG A 35 -8.16 -15.01 32.12
C ARG A 35 -9.35 -15.78 32.70
N LEU A 36 -9.41 -17.09 32.52
CA LEU A 36 -10.54 -17.91 32.95
C LEU A 36 -10.47 -18.36 34.42
N GLU A 37 -9.46 -17.90 35.17
CA GLU A 37 -9.27 -18.17 36.61
C GLU A 37 -9.25 -19.65 37.01
N TYR A 38 -8.84 -20.54 36.09
CA TYR A 38 -8.63 -21.96 36.40
C TYR A 38 -7.28 -22.19 37.08
N VAL A 39 -7.22 -23.19 37.95
CA VAL A 39 -5.97 -23.70 38.52
C VAL A 39 -5.39 -24.72 37.53
N VAL A 40 -4.19 -24.44 37.04
CA VAL A 40 -3.44 -25.31 36.12
C VAL A 40 -2.16 -25.79 36.79
N SER A 41 -1.81 -27.06 36.55
CA SER A 41 -0.51 -27.61 36.94
C SER A 41 0.52 -27.34 35.85
N GLU A 42 1.81 -27.38 36.21
CA GLU A 42 2.94 -27.20 35.27
C GLU A 42 2.87 -28.16 34.07
N ALA A 43 2.34 -29.38 34.29
CA ALA A 43 2.13 -30.37 33.23
C ALA A 43 1.03 -29.96 32.23
N ILE A 44 0.00 -29.25 32.70
CA ILE A 44 -1.08 -28.73 31.85
C ILE A 44 -0.64 -27.45 31.15
N GLU A 45 0.12 -26.58 31.82
CA GLU A 45 0.76 -25.42 31.19
C GLU A 45 1.62 -25.83 30.00
N ALA A 46 2.50 -26.83 30.15
CA ALA A 46 3.32 -27.35 29.06
C ALA A 46 2.48 -27.94 27.89
N LYS A 47 1.33 -28.58 28.19
CA LYS A 47 0.40 -29.06 27.15
C LYS A 47 -0.30 -27.90 26.43
N LEU A 48 -0.73 -26.87 27.16
CA LEU A 48 -1.33 -25.67 26.58
C LEU A 48 -0.32 -24.98 25.66
N GLU A 49 0.93 -24.80 26.12
CA GLU A 49 2.00 -24.25 25.30
C GLU A 49 2.21 -25.06 24.02
N GLY A 50 2.23 -26.39 24.09
CA GLY A 50 2.30 -27.26 22.91
C GLY A 50 1.14 -27.07 21.95
N ILE A 51 -0.11 -27.13 22.45
CA ILE A 51 -1.33 -26.98 21.64
C ILE A 51 -1.41 -25.59 20.99
N PHE A 52 -1.03 -24.53 21.70
CA PHE A 52 -1.05 -23.17 21.18
C PHE A 52 0.15 -22.86 20.28
N SER A 53 1.32 -23.45 20.53
CA SER A 53 2.50 -23.33 19.65
C SER A 53 2.31 -24.07 18.32
N GLU A 54 1.60 -25.21 18.31
CA GLU A 54 1.21 -25.88 17.05
C GLU A 54 0.15 -25.08 16.27
N LYS A 55 -0.70 -24.30 16.97
CA LYS A 55 -1.67 -23.37 16.35
C LYS A 55 -1.08 -22.01 15.98
N GLU A 56 0.09 -21.66 16.52
CA GLU A 56 1.01 -20.75 15.86
C GLU A 56 1.64 -21.46 14.65
N GLU A 57 0.79 -21.88 13.70
CA GLU A 57 1.24 -21.96 12.33
C GLU A 57 1.73 -20.55 11.98
N VAL A 58 3.05 -20.39 12.06
CA VAL A 58 3.79 -19.32 11.43
C VAL A 58 3.18 -19.18 10.05
N ILE A 59 2.49 -18.07 9.81
CA ILE A 59 2.01 -17.72 8.47
C ILE A 59 3.25 -17.81 7.60
N ASN A 60 3.35 -18.90 6.83
CA ASN A 60 4.50 -19.17 5.98
C ASN A 60 4.76 -17.90 5.18
N SER A 61 5.99 -17.41 5.28
CA SER A 61 6.44 -16.12 4.78
C SER A 61 5.77 -15.81 3.44
N PHE A 62 5.06 -14.68 3.35
CA PHE A 62 4.65 -14.17 2.06
C PHE A 62 5.91 -14.10 1.17
N ASP A 63 5.95 -14.83 0.04
CA ASP A 63 7.01 -14.71 -0.98
C ASP A 63 6.81 -13.39 -1.73
N ILE A 64 6.99 -12.28 -1.02
CA ILE A 64 6.92 -10.94 -1.58
C ILE A 64 8.28 -10.67 -2.20
N LYS A 65 8.32 -10.74 -3.53
CA LYS A 65 9.46 -10.29 -4.31
C LYS A 65 9.32 -8.80 -4.54
N VAL A 66 10.22 -8.03 -3.94
CA VAL A 66 10.34 -6.60 -4.17
C VAL A 66 11.52 -6.35 -5.09
N SER A 67 11.28 -5.66 -6.19
CA SER A 67 12.34 -5.14 -7.07
C SER A 67 12.33 -3.62 -7.00
N THR A 68 13.42 -2.99 -7.42
CA THR A 68 13.43 -1.54 -7.63
C THR A 68 13.73 -1.28 -9.09
N GLU A 69 12.88 -0.49 -9.72
CA GLU A 69 13.03 -0.10 -11.11
C GLU A 69 13.18 1.41 -11.21
N ASN A 70 14.10 1.84 -12.07
CA ASN A 70 14.27 3.24 -12.42
C ASN A 70 13.54 3.48 -13.73
N ARG A 71 12.40 4.14 -13.66
CA ARG A 71 11.63 4.54 -14.85
C ARG A 71 11.60 6.06 -14.92
N SER A 72 11.81 6.61 -16.10
CA SER A 72 11.66 8.04 -16.31
C SER A 72 10.20 8.46 -16.08
N PHE A 73 9.97 9.73 -15.71
CA PHE A 73 8.61 10.23 -15.57
C PHE A 73 7.81 10.18 -16.87
N ASN A 74 8.49 10.30 -18.01
CA ASN A 74 7.90 10.12 -19.33
C ASN A 74 7.38 8.68 -19.53
N GLU A 75 8.22 7.69 -19.30
CA GLU A 75 7.81 6.27 -19.42
C GLU A 75 6.64 5.95 -18.50
N LEU A 76 6.66 6.43 -17.26
CA LEU A 76 5.54 6.26 -16.34
C LEU A 76 4.26 6.95 -16.81
N ALA A 77 4.38 8.12 -17.46
CA ALA A 77 3.24 8.82 -18.03
C ALA A 77 2.62 8.06 -19.20
N ASP A 78 3.46 7.55 -20.10
CA ASP A 78 3.04 6.76 -21.27
C ASP A 78 2.39 5.46 -20.81
N MET A 79 3.05 4.68 -19.93
CA MET A 79 2.49 3.44 -19.35
C MET A 79 1.13 3.68 -18.67
N PHE A 80 0.96 4.82 -17.99
CA PHE A 80 -0.30 5.13 -17.33
C PHE A 80 -1.41 5.51 -18.33
N GLN A 81 -1.06 6.25 -19.39
CA GLN A 81 -1.98 6.60 -20.47
C GLN A 81 -2.42 5.38 -21.28
N GLU A 82 -1.49 4.46 -21.55
CA GLU A 82 -1.69 3.24 -22.34
C GLU A 82 -2.37 2.10 -21.56
N ARG A 83 -2.69 2.32 -20.27
CA ARG A 83 -3.29 1.32 -19.37
C ARG A 83 -2.39 0.11 -19.12
N ASP A 84 -1.08 0.32 -19.12
CA ASP A 84 -0.13 -0.66 -18.58
C ASP A 84 -0.04 -0.58 -17.05
N ILE A 85 -0.40 0.57 -16.49
CA ILE A 85 -0.61 0.77 -15.05
C ILE A 85 -2.10 0.95 -14.78
N ASP A 86 -2.71 -0.04 -14.13
CA ASP A 86 -4.11 -0.03 -13.72
C ASP A 86 -4.31 0.58 -12.32
N ILE A 87 -5.52 1.08 -12.10
CA ILE A 87 -5.95 1.67 -10.83
C ILE A 87 -6.90 0.70 -10.15
N PRO A 88 -6.57 0.16 -8.96
CA PRO A 88 -7.48 -0.72 -8.25
C PRO A 88 -8.76 0.00 -7.82
N ASP A 89 -9.89 -0.72 -7.82
CA ASP A 89 -11.22 -0.18 -7.48
C ASP A 89 -11.31 0.45 -6.08
N VAL A 90 -10.48 -0.03 -5.15
CA VAL A 90 -10.42 0.46 -3.77
C VAL A 90 -9.72 1.81 -3.63
N GLN A 91 -9.03 2.28 -4.67
CA GLN A 91 -8.31 3.56 -4.62
C GLN A 91 -9.28 4.74 -4.69
N ARG A 92 -8.96 5.77 -3.89
CA ARG A 92 -9.74 7.01 -3.92
C ARG A 92 -9.57 7.75 -5.24
N LYS A 93 -10.59 8.52 -5.60
CA LYS A 93 -10.55 9.44 -6.73
C LYS A 93 -9.42 10.47 -6.60
N PHE A 94 -9.07 11.09 -7.72
CA PHE A 94 -8.12 12.19 -7.75
C PHE A 94 -8.68 13.42 -7.01
N VAL A 95 -7.96 13.86 -5.98
CA VAL A 95 -8.40 14.94 -5.08
C VAL A 95 -7.36 16.04 -4.92
N TRP A 96 -6.17 15.91 -5.53
CA TRP A 96 -5.19 16.98 -5.51
C TRP A 96 -5.69 18.22 -6.26
N ASP A 97 -5.42 19.38 -5.68
CA ASP A 97 -5.63 20.67 -6.30
C ASP A 97 -4.39 21.10 -7.10
N THR A 98 -4.52 22.18 -7.86
CA THR A 98 -3.40 22.73 -8.65
C THR A 98 -2.20 23.06 -7.78
N GLN A 99 -2.40 23.50 -6.53
CA GLN A 99 -1.29 23.83 -5.61
C GLN A 99 -0.44 22.61 -5.27
N LYS A 100 -1.07 21.50 -4.84
CA LYS A 100 -0.38 20.24 -4.54
C LYS A 100 0.32 19.65 -5.75
N CYS A 101 -0.35 19.65 -6.91
CA CYS A 101 0.27 19.24 -8.16
C CYS A 101 1.51 20.09 -8.46
N SER A 102 1.39 21.41 -8.33
CA SER A 102 2.48 22.33 -8.67
C SER A 102 3.69 22.15 -7.77
N LYS A 103 3.50 21.92 -6.46
CA LYS A 103 4.61 21.67 -5.52
C LYS A 103 5.35 20.37 -5.80
N LEU A 104 4.66 19.32 -6.23
CA LEU A 104 5.29 18.09 -6.68
C LEU A 104 6.14 18.34 -7.94
N ILE A 105 5.58 19.00 -8.95
CA ILE A 105 6.31 19.28 -10.19
C ILE A 105 7.51 20.19 -9.93
N GLU A 106 7.35 21.24 -9.12
CA GLU A 106 8.46 22.10 -8.70
C GLU A 106 9.59 21.28 -8.06
N SER A 107 9.25 20.35 -7.15
CA SER A 107 10.24 19.49 -6.52
C SER A 107 11.00 18.62 -7.53
N ILE A 108 10.29 18.07 -8.52
CA ILE A 108 10.88 17.27 -9.60
C ILE A 108 11.82 18.13 -10.47
N LEU A 109 11.38 19.32 -10.89
CA LEU A 109 12.18 20.23 -11.71
C LEU A 109 13.44 20.72 -10.97
N MET A 110 13.37 20.86 -9.65
CA MET A 110 14.52 21.20 -8.80
C MET A 110 15.44 20.01 -8.49
N GLY A 111 15.11 18.79 -8.95
CA GLY A 111 15.88 17.59 -8.65
C GLY A 111 15.80 17.15 -7.18
N LEU A 112 14.75 17.56 -6.45
CA LEU A 112 14.52 17.14 -5.08
C LEU A 112 14.00 15.69 -5.06
N PRO A 113 14.41 14.87 -4.08
CA PRO A 113 13.89 13.53 -3.96
C PRO A 113 12.38 13.55 -3.64
N ILE A 114 11.61 12.82 -4.43
CA ILE A 114 10.20 12.55 -4.14
C ILE A 114 10.07 11.16 -3.50
N PRO A 115 9.02 10.89 -2.71
CA PRO A 115 8.77 9.53 -2.25
C PRO A 115 8.64 8.60 -3.47
N PRO A 116 8.93 7.30 -3.33
CA PRO A 116 8.80 6.38 -4.44
C PRO A 116 7.34 6.08 -4.79
N LEU A 117 7.10 5.52 -5.97
CA LEU A 117 5.82 4.95 -6.36
C LEU A 117 5.84 3.43 -6.11
N PHE A 118 4.71 2.86 -5.72
CA PHE A 118 4.63 1.42 -5.45
C PHE A 118 3.64 0.78 -6.41
N PHE A 119 4.08 -0.30 -7.05
CA PHE A 119 3.29 -1.05 -8.01
C PHE A 119 3.26 -2.53 -7.63
N MET A 120 2.18 -3.19 -7.99
CA MET A 120 2.07 -4.64 -7.96
C MET A 120 2.08 -5.14 -9.39
N GLU A 121 3.08 -5.94 -9.74
CA GLU A 121 3.13 -6.59 -11.05
C GLU A 121 2.02 -7.65 -11.14
N LYS A 122 1.18 -7.56 -12.17
CA LYS A 122 0.12 -8.53 -12.48
C LYS A 122 0.55 -9.56 -13.53
N GLY A 123 1.79 -9.44 -14.01
CA GLY A 123 2.38 -10.21 -15.11
C GLY A 123 2.24 -9.51 -16.46
N GLN A 124 3.01 -9.97 -17.47
CA GLN A 124 3.00 -9.44 -18.84
C GLN A 124 3.25 -7.91 -18.93
N ASN A 125 4.14 -7.36 -18.10
CA ASN A 125 4.39 -5.92 -17.98
C ASN A 125 3.14 -5.08 -17.63
N LYS A 126 2.12 -5.70 -17.03
CA LYS A 126 0.99 -4.98 -16.42
C LYS A 126 1.22 -4.77 -14.94
N TYR A 127 0.90 -3.58 -14.49
CA TYR A 127 1.11 -3.13 -13.12
C TYR A 127 -0.19 -2.60 -12.54
N GLU A 128 -0.33 -2.69 -11.23
CA GLU A 128 -1.42 -2.09 -10.49
C GLU A 128 -0.84 -1.12 -9.46
N VAL A 129 -1.30 0.13 -9.44
CA VAL A 129 -0.77 1.13 -8.51
C VAL A 129 -1.25 0.88 -7.08
N ILE A 130 -0.30 0.65 -6.17
CA ILE A 130 -0.55 0.42 -4.74
C ILE A 130 -0.48 1.71 -3.95
N ASP A 131 0.57 2.51 -4.18
CA ASP A 131 0.72 3.85 -3.60
C ASP A 131 1.26 4.85 -4.63
N GLY A 132 0.90 6.12 -4.44
CA GLY A 132 1.37 7.21 -5.27
C GLY A 132 0.46 7.57 -6.43
N LEU A 133 -0.77 7.02 -6.50
CA LEU A 133 -1.76 7.33 -7.53
C LEU A 133 -1.93 8.84 -7.80
N GLN A 134 -2.01 9.67 -6.76
CA GLN A 134 -2.16 11.12 -6.92
C GLN A 134 -0.92 11.78 -7.54
N ARG A 135 0.27 11.29 -7.18
CA ARG A 135 1.55 11.77 -7.70
C ARG A 135 1.70 11.37 -9.15
N LEU A 136 1.50 10.09 -9.46
CA LEU A 136 1.49 9.56 -10.82
C LEU A 136 0.50 10.33 -11.69
N THR A 137 -0.75 10.50 -11.24
CA THR A 137 -1.76 11.29 -11.96
C THR A 137 -1.31 12.72 -12.24
N ALA A 138 -0.72 13.42 -11.26
CA ALA A 138 -0.28 14.80 -11.44
C ALA A 138 0.88 14.89 -12.45
N ILE A 139 1.88 14.01 -12.32
CA ILE A 139 3.03 13.93 -13.22
C ILE A 139 2.58 13.63 -14.64
N SER A 140 1.80 12.56 -14.84
CA SER A 140 1.35 12.14 -16.18
C SER A 140 0.48 13.20 -16.83
N ASN A 141 -0.44 13.85 -16.10
CA ASN A 141 -1.25 14.91 -16.69
C ASN A 141 -0.43 16.13 -17.09
N PHE A 142 0.60 16.50 -16.31
CA PHE A 142 1.45 17.63 -16.62
C PHE A 142 2.29 17.38 -17.88
N ILE A 143 3.00 16.25 -17.91
CA ILE A 143 3.88 15.86 -19.02
C ILE A 143 3.11 15.71 -20.33
N LEU A 144 1.94 15.06 -20.29
CA LEU A 144 1.11 14.82 -21.47
C LEU A 144 0.28 16.05 -21.90
N GLY A 145 0.39 17.18 -21.19
CA GLY A 145 -0.37 18.39 -21.51
C GLY A 145 -1.88 18.25 -21.31
N ASN A 146 -2.30 17.39 -20.38
CA ASN A 146 -3.71 17.12 -20.10
C ASN A 146 -4.33 18.17 -19.15
N ASN A 147 -5.55 17.91 -18.71
CA ASN A 147 -6.17 18.63 -17.60
C ASN A 147 -5.93 17.88 -16.28
N TRP A 148 -5.99 18.58 -15.15
CA TRP A 148 -5.82 17.94 -13.85
C TRP A 148 -6.87 16.85 -13.60
N GLY A 149 -6.41 15.61 -13.42
CA GLY A 149 -7.24 14.45 -13.09
C GLY A 149 -7.85 13.72 -14.29
N SER A 150 -7.58 14.14 -15.53
CA SER A 150 -8.26 13.57 -16.71
C SER A 150 -7.94 12.10 -16.97
N ILE A 151 -6.74 11.63 -16.59
CA ILE A 151 -6.35 10.22 -16.76
C ILE A 151 -7.11 9.27 -15.81
N THR A 152 -7.43 9.72 -14.59
CA THR A 152 -7.90 8.80 -13.53
C THR A 152 -9.35 8.97 -13.13
N ASN A 153 -9.98 10.12 -13.40
CA ASN A 153 -11.37 10.31 -13.00
C ASN A 153 -12.18 11.09 -14.03
N SER A 154 -13.31 10.46 -14.34
CA SER A 154 -14.49 10.84 -15.09
C SER A 154 -15.20 12.14 -14.65
N VAL A 155 -14.57 12.96 -13.79
CA VAL A 155 -15.03 14.30 -13.44
C VAL A 155 -14.12 15.27 -14.18
N GLN A 156 -14.64 15.86 -15.26
CA GLN A 156 -13.98 16.90 -16.04
C GLN A 156 -13.74 18.13 -15.16
N ARG A 157 -12.69 18.13 -14.33
CA ARG A 157 -12.04 19.39 -14.00
C ARG A 157 -11.41 19.85 -15.30
N ASN A 158 -12.11 20.73 -16.01
CA ASN A 158 -11.61 21.36 -17.23
C ASN A 158 -10.57 22.44 -16.88
N VAL A 159 -9.61 22.06 -16.03
CA VAL A 159 -8.53 22.91 -15.58
C VAL A 159 -7.25 22.36 -16.21
N PRO A 160 -6.64 23.11 -17.12
CA PRO A 160 -5.32 22.82 -17.67
C PRO A 160 -4.33 22.36 -16.61
N ALA A 161 -3.49 21.38 -16.93
CA ALA A 161 -2.34 21.01 -16.14
C ALA A 161 -1.25 22.10 -16.19
N LYS A 162 -1.57 23.23 -15.57
CA LYS A 162 -0.76 24.45 -15.52
C LYS A 162 -0.32 24.68 -14.09
N LEU A 163 0.95 25.02 -13.90
CA LEU A 163 1.51 25.30 -12.59
C LEU A 163 0.85 26.53 -11.98
N SER A 164 0.74 26.54 -10.66
CA SER A 164 0.17 27.66 -9.93
C SER A 164 1.09 28.88 -9.93
N SER A 165 0.63 30.01 -9.40
CA SER A 165 1.48 31.17 -9.14
C SER A 165 2.37 31.03 -7.90
N ASN A 166 2.18 29.97 -7.10
CA ASN A 166 2.87 29.73 -5.84
C ASN A 166 3.98 28.67 -5.99
N VAL A 167 4.74 28.78 -7.07
CA VAL A 167 5.98 28.06 -7.33
C VAL A 167 7.02 29.07 -7.79
N ASP A 168 8.25 28.62 -8.03
CA ASP A 168 9.31 29.47 -8.56
C ASP A 168 8.85 30.28 -9.78
N SER A 169 9.24 31.55 -9.79
CA SER A 169 8.81 32.53 -10.80
C SER A 169 9.15 32.12 -12.24
N SER A 170 10.20 31.32 -12.43
CA SER A 170 10.62 30.82 -13.74
C SER A 170 9.64 29.80 -14.34
N ILE A 171 8.87 29.09 -13.50
CA ILE A 171 7.94 28.03 -13.90
C ILE A 171 6.47 28.37 -13.58
N ALA A 172 6.22 29.43 -12.82
CA ALA A 172 4.89 29.86 -12.41
C ALA A 172 3.95 30.07 -13.62
N ASN A 173 2.72 29.57 -13.50
CA ASN A 173 1.68 29.67 -14.53
C ASN A 173 2.03 29.03 -15.88
N LYS A 174 3.04 28.17 -15.95
CA LYS A 174 3.41 27.45 -17.18
C LYS A 174 2.82 26.05 -17.24
N ARG A 175 2.53 25.60 -18.45
CA ARG A 175 2.32 24.21 -18.83
C ARG A 175 3.66 23.59 -19.21
N PHE A 176 3.70 22.28 -19.38
CA PHE A 176 4.93 21.56 -19.68
C PHE A 176 5.60 22.04 -20.99
N ASP A 177 4.82 22.28 -22.04
CA ASP A 177 5.27 22.80 -23.34
C ASP A 177 5.77 24.25 -23.29
N GLU A 178 5.45 24.99 -22.23
CA GLU A 178 5.87 26.38 -22.00
C GLU A 178 7.14 26.47 -21.13
N LEU A 179 7.62 25.35 -20.58
CA LEU A 179 8.86 25.28 -19.78
C LEU A 179 10.10 25.47 -20.65
N SER A 180 11.24 25.78 -20.01
CA SER A 180 12.52 25.85 -20.72
C SER A 180 12.92 24.47 -21.29
N PRO A 181 13.74 24.38 -22.35
CA PRO A 181 14.22 23.10 -22.86
C PRO A 181 14.95 22.24 -21.82
N GLU A 182 15.62 22.90 -20.85
CA GLU A 182 16.29 22.23 -19.74
C GLU A 182 15.28 21.60 -18.77
N ASP A 183 14.26 22.36 -18.37
CA ASP A 183 13.18 21.86 -17.51
C ASP A 183 12.35 20.76 -18.20
N GLN A 184 12.14 20.87 -19.52
CA GLN A 184 11.48 19.81 -20.29
C GLN A 184 12.34 18.54 -20.33
N LYS A 185 13.66 18.66 -20.30
CA LYS A 185 14.56 17.49 -20.25
C LYS A 185 14.50 16.76 -18.91
N ASN A 186 14.13 17.44 -17.81
CA ASN A 186 13.93 16.80 -16.50
C ASN A 186 12.80 15.75 -16.48
N LYS A 187 12.03 15.59 -17.57
CA LYS A 187 11.16 14.43 -17.78
C LYS A 187 11.92 13.09 -17.88
N GLU A 188 13.19 13.14 -18.27
CA GLU A 188 14.12 12.01 -18.33
C GLU A 188 14.69 11.66 -16.93
N SER A 189 14.41 12.47 -15.91
CA SER A 189 14.75 12.12 -14.54
C SER A 189 14.03 10.84 -14.12
N TYR A 190 14.75 9.99 -13.38
CA TYR A 190 14.24 8.70 -12.95
C TYR A 190 13.41 8.82 -11.67
N CYS A 191 12.23 8.21 -11.69
CA CYS A 191 11.47 7.88 -10.51
C CYS A 191 11.86 6.48 -10.05
N TYR A 192 12.13 6.35 -8.75
CA TYR A 192 12.24 5.04 -8.14
C TYR A 192 10.85 4.46 -7.94
N SER A 193 10.62 3.28 -8.51
CA SER A 193 9.43 2.48 -8.26
C SER A 193 9.80 1.14 -7.62
N TYR A 194 8.97 0.71 -6.68
CA TYR A 194 9.08 -0.58 -5.97
C TYR A 194 7.90 -1.48 -6.25
#